data_AF-A0A4Y2IF50-F1
#
_entry.id   AF-A0A4Y2IF50-F1
#
_cell.length_a   1.000
_cell.length_b   1.000
_cell.length_c   1.000
_cell.angle_alpha   90.00
_cell.angle_beta   90.00
_cell.angle_gamma   90.00
#
_symmetry.space_group_name_H-M   'P 1'
#
loop_
_entity.id
_entity.type
_entity.pdbx_description
1 polymer ?
#
loop_
_entity_poly.entity_id
_entity_poly.type
_entity_poly.pdbx_seq_one_letter_code
_entity_poly.pdbx_strand_id
1 'polypeptide(L)'
;MKETETKEFSEKRKFILPKIELKEFTRDAKEYLSFWSQFSKIHEDTSIPNEDKMQYLLQAVVPKTKAARVVESSPATAENYPKAIAQLKERIGRDDLLVQIYVRDLLSMVMKNAASGRTKTDLPALYDELEAKILALESLGRTQEKYGDFLNPLVESCLPEEILGRRRRFGREVEI
;
A
#
# COMPACT_ATOMS: atom_id res chain seq x y z
N MET A 1 -51.91 8.42 -7.22
CA MET A 1 -51.60 8.56 -5.78
C MET A 1 -50.18 8.05 -5.56
N LYS A 2 -49.32 8.97 -5.08
CA LYS A 2 -47.98 8.81 -4.50
C LYS A 2 -46.88 8.13 -5.34
N GLU A 3 -46.15 8.99 -6.06
CA GLU A 3 -44.70 8.89 -6.22
C GLU A 3 -44.04 8.89 -4.83
N THR A 4 -43.18 7.92 -4.56
CA THR A 4 -42.32 7.90 -3.37
C THR A 4 -40.95 8.43 -3.76
N GLU A 5 -40.73 9.72 -3.53
CA GLU A 5 -39.42 10.35 -3.49
C GLU A 5 -38.59 9.74 -2.35
N THR A 6 -37.58 8.95 -2.69
CA THR A 6 -36.54 8.54 -1.74
C THR A 6 -35.62 9.74 -1.49
N LYS A 7 -35.90 10.48 -0.42
CA LYS A 7 -35.08 11.59 0.05
C LYS A 7 -33.68 11.10 0.44
N GLU A 8 -32.68 11.60 -0.27
CA GLU A 8 -31.27 11.42 0.05
C GLU A 8 -30.95 12.00 1.44
N PHE A 9 -30.46 11.15 2.33
CA PHE A 9 -29.97 11.54 3.65
C PHE A 9 -28.50 12.00 3.51
N SER A 10 -28.27 13.20 3.00
CA SER A 10 -26.97 13.87 3.10
C SER A 10 -26.89 14.62 4.42
N GLU A 11 -26.59 13.90 5.51
CA GLU A 11 -26.22 14.53 6.78
C GLU A 11 -24.90 15.27 6.61
N LYS A 12 -24.99 16.61 6.60
CA LYS A 12 -23.85 17.53 6.59
C LYS A 12 -22.94 17.26 7.79
N ARG A 13 -21.81 16.60 7.54
CA ARG A 13 -20.75 16.42 8.55
C ARG A 13 -20.22 17.80 8.98
N LYS A 14 -20.34 18.08 10.28
CA LYS A 14 -19.99 19.36 10.93
C LYS A 14 -18.49 19.49 11.27
N PHE A 15 -17.63 18.89 10.47
CA PHE A 15 -16.17 18.98 10.61
C PHE A 15 -15.59 19.54 9.32
N ILE A 16 -15.02 20.75 9.40
CA ILE A 16 -14.19 21.28 8.31
C ILE A 16 -12.81 20.64 8.49
N LEU A 17 -12.58 19.56 7.77
CA LEU A 17 -11.25 18.97 7.68
C LEU A 17 -10.38 19.81 6.74
N PRO A 18 -9.07 19.93 6.98
CA PRO A 18 -8.15 20.49 6.00
C PRO A 18 -8.33 19.82 4.65
N LYS A 19 -8.17 20.58 3.57
CA LYS A 19 -8.19 20.02 2.21
C LYS A 19 -7.09 18.97 2.11
N ILE A 20 -7.45 17.72 1.86
CA ILE A 20 -6.49 16.64 1.65
C ILE A 20 -5.85 16.87 0.28
N GLU A 21 -4.56 17.16 0.27
CA GLU A 21 -3.77 17.21 -0.96
C GLU A 21 -3.49 15.78 -1.43
N LEU A 22 -3.67 15.53 -2.73
CA LEU A 22 -3.34 14.24 -3.31
C LEU A 22 -1.83 14.03 -3.18
N LYS A 23 -1.46 12.93 -2.52
CA LYS A 23 -0.05 12.58 -2.36
C LYS A 23 0.57 12.35 -3.75
N GLU A 24 1.67 13.04 -3.99
CA GLU A 24 2.50 12.88 -5.17
C GLU A 24 2.98 11.44 -5.33
N PHE A 25 2.81 10.88 -6.52
CA PHE A 25 3.13 9.49 -6.86
C PHE A 25 4.27 9.44 -7.87
N THR A 26 5.43 8.93 -7.44
CA THR A 26 6.66 8.93 -8.24
C THR A 26 6.93 7.62 -8.99
N ARG A 27 6.10 6.59 -8.78
CA ARG A 27 6.25 5.19 -9.24
C ARG A 27 6.96 4.25 -8.27
N ASP A 28 7.31 4.65 -7.06
CA ASP A 28 7.72 3.66 -6.06
C ASP A 28 6.50 2.76 -5.78
N ALA A 29 6.65 1.46 -6.02
CA ALA A 29 5.58 0.50 -5.78
C ALA A 29 5.20 0.49 -4.28
N LYS A 30 6.12 0.90 -3.41
CA LYS A 30 5.87 1.11 -1.98
C LYS A 30 4.95 2.30 -1.70
N GLU A 31 4.94 3.30 -2.58
CA GLU A 31 4.02 4.43 -2.51
C GLU A 31 2.65 4.09 -3.11
N TYR A 32 2.57 3.07 -3.97
CA TYR A 32 1.35 2.74 -4.72
C TYR A 32 0.17 2.44 -3.80
N LEU A 33 0.36 1.63 -2.74
CA LEU A 33 -0.73 1.29 -1.81
C LEU A 33 -1.27 2.53 -1.10
N SER A 34 -0.38 3.42 -0.67
CA SER A 34 -0.74 4.69 -0.02
C SER A 34 -1.46 5.63 -1.00
N PHE A 35 -0.95 5.76 -2.22
CA PHE A 35 -1.57 6.54 -3.29
C PHE A 35 -2.96 5.99 -3.63
N TRP A 36 -3.08 4.69 -3.91
CA TRP A 36 -4.33 4.07 -4.34
C TRP A 36 -5.39 4.11 -3.24
N SER A 37 -5.01 4.00 -1.96
CA SER A 37 -5.93 4.17 -0.84
C SER A 37 -6.58 5.56 -0.79
N GLN A 38 -5.86 6.60 -1.23
CA GLN A 38 -6.41 7.96 -1.32
C GLN A 38 -7.18 8.17 -2.63
N PHE A 39 -6.60 7.75 -3.75
CA PHE A 39 -7.13 7.99 -5.08
C PHE A 39 -8.36 7.13 -5.41
N SER A 40 -8.49 5.93 -4.84
CA SER A 40 -9.66 5.04 -5.01
C SER A 40 -10.97 5.75 -4.71
N LYS A 41 -11.01 6.61 -3.69
CA LYS A 41 -12.20 7.41 -3.35
C LYS A 41 -12.65 8.31 -4.50
N ILE A 42 -11.71 8.94 -5.19
CA ILE A 42 -11.99 9.77 -6.38
C ILE A 42 -12.38 8.87 -7.56
N HIS A 43 -11.68 7.75 -7.73
CA HIS A 43 -11.95 6.80 -8.82
C HIS A 43 -13.37 6.22 -8.74
N GLU A 44 -13.80 5.82 -7.55
CA GLU A 44 -15.08 5.16 -7.27
C GLU A 44 -16.27 6.13 -7.19
N ASP A 45 -16.02 7.41 -6.94
CA ASP A 45 -17.07 8.43 -6.87
C ASP A 45 -17.72 8.65 -8.25
N THR A 46 -18.95 8.20 -8.42
CA THR A 46 -19.71 8.33 -9.67
C THR A 46 -20.20 9.76 -9.95
N SER A 47 -20.15 10.65 -8.96
CA SER A 47 -20.54 12.06 -9.13
C SER A 47 -19.47 12.90 -9.83
N ILE A 48 -18.22 12.43 -9.84
CA ILE A 48 -17.10 13.12 -10.49
C ILE A 48 -17.00 12.65 -11.95
N PRO A 49 -17.05 13.56 -12.94
CA PRO A 49 -16.81 13.24 -14.34
C PRO A 49 -15.41 12.66 -14.59
N ASN A 50 -15.28 11.78 -15.59
CA ASN A 50 -13.97 11.21 -15.94
C ASN A 50 -12.93 12.25 -16.37
N GLU A 51 -13.36 13.39 -16.92
CA GLU A 51 -12.47 14.51 -17.26
C GLU A 51 -11.78 15.06 -16.01
N ASP A 52 -12.56 15.35 -14.96
CA ASP A 52 -12.03 15.84 -13.68
C ASP A 52 -11.16 14.77 -13.02
N LYS A 53 -11.57 13.49 -13.06
CA LYS A 53 -10.75 12.38 -12.54
C LYS A 53 -9.41 12.26 -13.27
N MET A 54 -9.36 12.52 -14.57
CA MET A 54 -8.11 12.56 -15.33
C MET A 54 -7.21 13.71 -14.87
N GLN A 55 -7.78 14.90 -14.63
CA GLN A 55 -7.02 16.03 -14.11
C GLN A 55 -6.46 15.75 -12.71
N TYR A 56 -7.25 15.16 -11.82
CA TYR A 56 -6.78 14.71 -10.51
C TYR A 56 -5.69 13.65 -10.63
N LEU A 57 -5.80 12.71 -11.57
CA LEU A 57 -4.77 11.70 -11.81
C LEU A 57 -3.45 12.34 -12.26
N LEU A 58 -3.49 13.32 -13.16
CA LEU A 58 -2.30 14.04 -13.62
C LEU A 58 -1.65 14.84 -12.48
N GLN A 59 -2.44 15.51 -11.64
CA GLN A 59 -1.93 16.26 -10.49
C GLN A 59 -1.31 15.35 -9.43
N ALA A 60 -1.85 14.14 -9.25
CA ALA A 60 -1.31 13.19 -8.28
C ALA A 60 -0.01 12.53 -8.73
N VAL A 61 0.38 12.67 -9.99
CA VAL A 61 1.54 11.98 -10.55
C VAL A 61 2.68 12.97 -10.77
N VAL A 62 3.85 12.66 -10.22
CA VAL A 62 5.00 13.58 -10.30
C VAL A 62 5.52 13.64 -11.74
N PRO A 63 5.70 14.84 -12.33
CA PRO A 63 6.21 14.99 -13.68
C PRO A 63 7.56 14.29 -13.89
N LYS A 64 7.82 13.84 -15.13
CA LYS A 64 9.07 13.16 -15.54
C LYS A 64 9.33 11.81 -14.84
N THR A 65 8.38 11.32 -14.05
CA THR A 65 8.47 9.98 -13.46
C THR A 65 7.94 8.91 -14.39
N LYS A 66 8.20 7.64 -14.05
CA LYS A 66 7.66 6.53 -14.84
C LYS A 66 6.15 6.37 -14.66
N ALA A 67 5.58 6.84 -13.54
CA ALA A 67 4.13 6.92 -13.36
C ALA A 67 3.54 7.96 -14.33
N ALA A 68 4.18 9.13 -14.44
CA ALA A 68 3.78 10.17 -15.41
C ALA A 68 3.76 9.60 -16.83
N ARG A 69 4.84 8.91 -17.24
CA ARG A 69 4.90 8.27 -18.57
C ARG A 69 3.80 7.25 -18.84
N VAL A 70 3.26 6.59 -17.80
CA VAL A 70 2.14 5.64 -17.97
C VAL A 70 0.85 6.42 -18.18
N VAL A 71 0.59 7.42 -17.35
CA VAL A 71 -0.63 8.24 -17.43
C VAL A 71 -0.66 9.14 -18.67
N GLU A 72 0.47 9.76 -18.99
CA GLU A 72 0.68 10.63 -20.17
C GLU A 72 0.86 9.84 -21.47
N SER A 73 0.84 8.50 -21.43
CA SER A 73 0.96 7.68 -22.64
C SER A 73 -0.25 7.82 -23.58
N SER A 74 -1.35 8.34 -23.06
CA SER A 74 -2.59 8.61 -23.79
C SER A 74 -3.00 10.07 -23.59
N PRO A 75 -3.72 10.68 -24.56
CA PRO A 75 -4.26 12.03 -24.39
C PRO A 75 -5.15 12.11 -23.15
N ALA A 76 -5.01 13.21 -22.40
CA ALA A 76 -5.76 13.49 -21.18
C ALA A 76 -7.23 13.85 -21.48
N THR A 77 -8.03 12.85 -21.86
CA THR A 77 -9.46 13.00 -22.15
C THR A 77 -10.31 12.09 -21.28
N ALA A 78 -11.59 12.42 -21.16
CA ALA A 78 -12.56 11.65 -20.38
C ALA A 78 -12.67 10.19 -20.85
N GLU A 79 -12.59 9.94 -22.15
CA GLU A 79 -12.69 8.62 -22.77
C GLU A 79 -11.47 7.74 -22.48
N ASN A 80 -10.31 8.37 -22.26
CA ASN A 80 -9.06 7.68 -22.00
C ASN A 80 -8.79 7.46 -20.50
N TYR A 81 -9.55 8.09 -19.60
CA TYR A 81 -9.38 7.90 -18.15
C TYR A 81 -9.45 6.43 -17.71
N PRO A 82 -10.45 5.62 -18.13
CA PRO A 82 -10.48 4.21 -17.76
C PRO A 82 -9.24 3.43 -18.25
N LYS A 83 -8.72 3.77 -19.44
CA LYS A 83 -7.52 3.16 -20.01
C LYS A 83 -6.27 3.55 -19.22
N ALA A 84 -6.13 4.82 -18.83
CA ALA A 84 -5.01 5.30 -18.03
C ALA A 84 -4.97 4.59 -16.66
N ILE A 85 -6.11 4.42 -15.99
CA ILE A 85 -6.20 3.69 -14.73
C ILE A 85 -5.86 2.20 -14.91
N ALA A 86 -6.38 1.56 -15.97
CA ALA A 86 -6.07 0.16 -16.26
C ALA A 86 -4.56 -0.04 -16.45
N GLN A 87 -3.90 0.81 -17.24
CA GLN A 87 -2.45 0.74 -17.44
C GLN A 87 -1.66 1.02 -16.16
N LEU A 88 -2.13 1.94 -15.30
CA LEU A 88 -1.51 2.22 -14.02
C LEU A 88 -1.54 1.00 -13.10
N LYS A 89 -2.71 0.35 -12.98
CA LYS A 89 -2.89 -0.89 -12.23
C LYS A 89 -2.04 -2.01 -12.79
N GLU A 90 -2.07 -2.22 -14.11
CA GLU A 90 -1.32 -3.28 -14.78
C GLU A 90 0.20 -3.14 -14.63
N ARG A 91 0.73 -1.91 -14.69
CA ARG A 91 2.18 -1.70 -14.71
C ARG A 91 2.80 -1.47 -13.34
N ILE A 92 2.01 -1.00 -12.37
CA ILE A 92 2.53 -0.58 -11.07
C ILE A 92 1.72 -1.18 -9.92
N GLY A 93 0.41 -1.23 -10.06
CA GLY A 93 -0.52 -1.68 -9.02
C GLY A 93 -0.84 -3.17 -8.98
N ARG A 94 -0.03 -3.99 -9.63
CA ARG A 94 -0.25 -5.44 -9.66
C ARG A 94 0.08 -6.05 -8.31
N ASP A 95 -0.90 -6.67 -7.68
CA ASP A 95 -0.73 -7.32 -6.37
C ASP A 95 0.43 -8.32 -6.37
N ASP A 96 0.59 -9.11 -7.43
CA ASP A 96 1.69 -10.08 -7.54
C ASP A 96 3.06 -9.40 -7.61
N LEU A 97 3.17 -8.26 -8.29
CA LEU A 97 4.39 -7.47 -8.36
C LEU A 97 4.69 -6.82 -7.00
N LEU A 98 3.67 -6.25 -6.36
CA LEU A 98 3.80 -5.61 -5.05
C LEU A 98 4.24 -6.61 -3.98
N VAL A 99 3.64 -7.80 -3.95
CA VAL A 99 4.05 -8.89 -3.06
C VAL A 99 5.52 -9.25 -3.29
N GLN A 100 5.96 -9.42 -4.54
CA GLN A 100 7.36 -9.74 -4.83
C GLN A 100 8.32 -8.65 -4.36
N ILE A 101 7.94 -7.37 -4.47
CA ILE A 101 8.76 -6.25 -4.01
C ILE A 101 8.90 -6.29 -2.48
N TYR A 102 7.79 -6.44 -1.74
CA TYR A 102 7.83 -6.50 -0.27
C TYR A 102 8.59 -7.73 0.24
N VAL A 103 8.42 -8.91 -0.39
CA VAL A 103 9.17 -10.11 -0.03
C VAL A 103 10.67 -9.95 -0.31
N ARG A 104 11.06 -9.36 -1.45
CA ARG A 104 12.47 -9.11 -1.76
C ARG A 104 13.11 -8.12 -0.79
N ASP A 105 12.35 -7.12 -0.39
CA ASP A 105 12.75 -6.16 0.65
C ASP A 105 12.99 -6.85 2.00
N LEU A 106 12.07 -7.72 2.42
CA LEU A 106 12.23 -8.53 3.65
C LEU A 106 13.49 -9.39 3.58
N LEU A 107 13.71 -10.09 2.47
CA LEU A 107 14.92 -10.90 2.26
C LEU A 107 16.19 -10.05 2.31
N SER A 108 16.16 -8.84 1.74
CA SER A 108 17.27 -7.88 1.81
C SER A 108 17.57 -7.48 3.25
N MET A 109 16.54 -7.24 4.06
CA MET A 109 16.72 -6.96 5.50
C MET A 109 17.35 -8.15 6.24
N VAL A 110 16.85 -9.38 6.00
CA VAL A 110 17.42 -10.60 6.59
C VAL A 110 18.91 -10.71 6.27
N MET A 111 19.28 -10.56 4.99
CA MET A 111 20.68 -10.67 4.55
C MET A 111 21.57 -9.59 5.17
N LYS A 112 21.10 -8.34 5.24
CA LYS A 112 21.83 -7.24 5.89
C LYS A 112 22.06 -7.51 7.37
N ASN A 113 21.05 -8.01 8.08
CA ASN A 113 21.16 -8.33 9.49
C ASN A 113 22.09 -9.54 9.76
N ALA A 114 22.06 -10.54 8.88
CA ALA A 114 22.99 -11.67 8.95
C ALA A 114 24.45 -11.21 8.70
N ALA A 115 24.67 -10.34 7.71
CA ALA A 115 26.00 -9.84 7.36
C ALA A 115 26.62 -8.91 8.43
N SER A 116 25.80 -8.19 9.20
CA SER A 116 26.25 -7.35 10.32
C SER A 116 26.51 -8.14 11.61
N GLY A 117 26.46 -9.47 11.56
CA GLY A 117 26.60 -10.35 12.73
C GLY A 117 25.47 -10.18 13.74
N ARG A 118 24.32 -9.60 13.34
CA ARG A 118 23.20 -9.23 14.23
C ARG A 118 23.59 -8.29 15.36
N THR A 119 24.71 -7.56 15.22
CA THR A 119 25.38 -6.95 16.37
C THR A 119 25.08 -5.48 16.65
N LYS A 120 24.38 -4.72 15.80
CA LYS A 120 24.08 -3.28 16.07
C LYS A 120 23.22 -2.59 15.00
N THR A 121 22.02 -3.09 14.72
CA THR A 121 20.98 -2.23 14.12
C THR A 121 20.10 -1.70 15.23
N ASP A 122 19.65 -0.45 15.11
CA ASP A 122 18.64 0.13 15.99
C ASP A 122 17.41 -0.80 15.98
N LEU A 123 17.27 -1.56 17.06
CA LEU A 123 16.28 -2.63 17.20
C LEU A 123 14.86 -2.09 16.96
N PRO A 124 14.43 -0.99 17.61
CA PRO A 124 13.18 -0.31 17.28
C PRO A 124 13.00 -0.04 15.79
N ALA A 125 13.97 0.58 15.11
CA ALA A 125 13.85 0.91 13.69
C ALA A 125 13.73 -0.35 12.80
N LEU A 126 14.42 -1.44 13.18
CA LEU A 126 14.31 -2.73 12.49
C LEU A 126 12.91 -3.33 12.64
N TYR A 127 12.32 -3.23 13.84
CA TYR A 127 10.94 -3.66 14.10
C TYR A 127 9.94 -2.84 13.31
N ASP A 128 10.05 -1.52 13.35
CA ASP A 128 9.15 -0.61 12.62
C ASP A 128 9.19 -0.91 11.10
N GLU A 129 10.40 -1.12 10.55
CA GLU A 129 10.55 -1.45 9.13
C GLU A 129 9.98 -2.84 8.79
N LEU A 130 10.18 -3.83 9.66
CA LEU A 130 9.66 -5.18 9.49
C LEU A 130 8.12 -5.18 9.55
N GLU A 131 7.54 -4.53 10.55
CA GLU A 131 6.09 -4.41 10.74
C GLU A 131 5.45 -3.68 9.56
N ALA A 132 6.03 -2.57 9.10
CA ALA A 132 5.52 -1.83 7.94
C ALA A 132 5.43 -2.71 6.68
N LYS A 133 6.40 -3.60 6.45
CA LYS A 133 6.39 -4.52 5.30
C LYS A 133 5.38 -5.65 5.47
N ILE A 134 5.19 -6.17 6.69
CA ILE A 134 4.16 -7.17 6.98
C ILE A 134 2.77 -6.56 6.76
N LEU A 135 2.50 -5.38 7.33
CA LEU A 135 1.23 -4.67 7.14
C LEU A 135 0.93 -4.41 5.66
N ALA A 136 1.95 -4.07 4.87
CA ALA A 136 1.78 -3.91 3.42
C ALA A 136 1.38 -5.23 2.73
N LEU A 137 2.01 -6.35 3.10
CA LEU A 137 1.64 -7.68 2.61
C LEU A 137 0.22 -8.08 3.04
N GLU A 138 -0.19 -7.77 4.26
CA GLU A 138 -1.53 -8.03 4.76
C GLU A 138 -2.58 -7.23 3.99
N SER A 139 -2.30 -5.96 3.67
CA SER A 139 -3.18 -5.13 2.83
C SER A 139 -3.36 -5.67 1.41
N LEU A 140 -2.42 -6.51 0.94
CA LEU A 140 -2.47 -7.26 -0.32
C LEU A 140 -3.11 -8.66 -0.17
N GLY A 141 -3.73 -8.94 0.98
CA GLY A 141 -4.39 -10.21 1.28
C GLY A 141 -3.44 -11.34 1.70
N ARG A 142 -2.17 -11.04 2.03
CA ARG A 142 -1.20 -12.01 2.57
C ARG A 142 -1.22 -12.00 4.09
N THR A 143 -2.37 -12.38 4.64
CA THR A 143 -2.59 -12.42 6.10
C THR A 143 -1.73 -13.47 6.78
N GLN A 144 -1.47 -13.25 8.08
CA GLN A 144 -0.77 -14.22 8.92
C GLN A 144 -1.43 -15.61 8.92
N GLU A 145 -2.76 -15.69 8.82
CA GLU A 145 -3.49 -16.96 8.76
C GLU A 145 -3.17 -17.78 7.49
N LYS A 146 -2.96 -17.11 6.35
CA LYS A 146 -2.74 -17.78 5.06
C LYS A 146 -1.27 -17.95 4.71
N TYR A 147 -0.40 -17.10 5.23
CA TYR A 147 1.02 -17.03 4.85
C TYR A 147 1.96 -17.05 6.06
N GLY A 148 1.45 -17.28 7.28
CA GLY A 148 2.24 -17.32 8.51
C GLY A 148 3.38 -18.32 8.44
N ASP A 149 3.17 -19.49 7.83
CA ASP A 149 4.21 -20.52 7.67
C ASP A 149 5.40 -20.04 6.84
N PHE A 150 5.19 -19.09 5.93
CA PHE A 150 6.24 -18.49 5.11
C PHE A 150 6.82 -17.21 5.73
N LEU A 151 5.96 -16.37 6.31
CA LEU A 151 6.36 -15.07 6.87
C LEU A 151 7.06 -15.21 8.23
N ASN A 152 6.64 -16.15 9.08
CA ASN A 152 7.21 -16.33 10.42
C ASN A 152 8.71 -16.69 10.38
N PRO A 153 9.18 -17.63 9.53
CA PRO A 153 10.61 -17.90 9.41
C PRO A 153 11.43 -16.69 8.91
N LEU A 154 10.86 -15.87 8.02
CA LEU A 154 11.51 -14.65 7.52
C LEU A 154 11.63 -13.61 8.62
N VAL A 155 10.55 -13.40 9.38
CA VAL A 155 10.52 -12.54 10.57
C VAL A 155 11.55 -13.00 11.59
N GLU A 156 11.61 -14.28 11.91
CA GLU A 156 12.59 -14.82 12.84
C GLU A 156 14.02 -14.55 12.36
N SER A 157 14.28 -14.74 11.07
CA SER A 157 15.61 -14.52 10.50
C SER A 157 16.04 -13.05 10.53
N CYS A 158 15.10 -12.11 10.60
CA CYS A 158 15.36 -10.68 10.81
C CYS A 158 15.72 -10.33 12.26
N LEU A 159 15.36 -11.14 13.26
CA LEU A 159 15.53 -10.77 14.66
C LEU A 159 16.91 -11.18 15.22
N PRO A 160 17.51 -10.37 16.12
CA PRO A 160 18.68 -10.81 16.87
C PRO A 160 18.38 -12.01 17.78
N GLU A 161 19.40 -12.85 18.02
CA GLU A 161 19.26 -14.10 18.78
C GLU A 161 18.69 -13.91 20.19
N GLU A 162 18.98 -12.77 20.82
CA GLU A 162 18.48 -12.41 22.15
C GLU A 162 16.95 -12.34 22.19
N ILE A 163 16.32 -11.82 21.13
CA ILE A 163 14.86 -11.67 21.07
C ILE A 163 14.19 -12.95 20.55
N LEU A 164 14.84 -13.68 19.65
CA LEU A 164 14.41 -15.01 19.24
C LEU A 164 14.33 -15.98 20.42
N GLY A 165 15.34 -15.96 21.28
CA GLY A 165 15.34 -16.74 22.51
C GLY A 165 14.17 -16.38 23.43
N ARG A 166 13.71 -15.12 23.45
CA ARG A 166 12.54 -14.69 24.24
C ARG A 166 11.22 -15.14 23.60
N ARG A 167 11.07 -14.98 22.28
CA ARG A 167 9.86 -15.35 21.53
C ARG A 167 9.63 -16.86 21.47
N ARG A 168 10.68 -17.67 21.32
CA ARG A 168 10.63 -19.15 21.36
C ARG A 168 10.38 -19.72 22.75
N ARG A 169 10.58 -18.92 23.80
CA ARG A 169 10.17 -19.26 25.17
C ARG A 169 8.70 -18.91 25.39
N PHE A 170 8.28 -17.73 24.95
CA PHE A 170 6.89 -17.27 25.07
C PHE A 170 5.90 -18.13 24.27
N GLY A 171 6.27 -18.57 23.05
CA GLY A 171 5.44 -19.47 22.24
C GLY A 171 5.27 -20.88 22.83
N ARG A 172 6.09 -21.28 23.80
CA ARG A 172 5.95 -22.57 24.53
C ARG A 172 5.13 -22.46 25.82
N GLU A 173 4.86 -21.24 26.31
CA GLU A 173 4.04 -21.02 27.50
C GLU A 173 2.55 -20.84 27.18
N VAL A 174 2.17 -20.74 25.90
CA VAL A 174 0.75 -20.64 25.46
C VAL A 174 0.19 -22.00 25.00
N GLU A 175 0.99 -23.07 25.07
CA GLU A 175 0.58 -24.46 24.88
C GLU A 175 0.72 -25.26 26.20
N ILE A 176 0.11 -24.77 27.28
CA ILE A 176 -0.21 -25.57 28.48
C ILE A 176 -1.62 -25.24 28.94
#